data_AF-A0A7V5VTK9-F1
#
_entry.id   AF-A0A7V5VTK9-F1
#
_cell.length_a   1.000
_cell.length_b   1.000
_cell.length_c   1.000
_cell.angle_alpha   90.00
_cell.angle_beta   90.00
_cell.angle_gamma   90.00
#
_symmetry.space_group_name_H-M   'P 1'
#
loop_
_entity.id
_entity.type
_entity.pdbx_description
1 polymer ?
#
loop_
_entity_poly.entity_id
_entity_poly.type
_entity_poly.pdbx_seq_one_letter_code
_entity_poly.pdbx_strand_id
1 'polypeptide(L)'
;MRGFLLLGCATLMLSTLPSSEVRERHRTRSTPGLIPVEFLRFFPVRDTIYTLSQRYLELDLQRQRLYLYERNGGRYQFKVSSGAPWVPKGMETPTGLFTLQTKATMAISRQFDNIPMLYWMGFSGNIGFHALEGWSYYRHLGHRASSHGCVRLSREDARFLYRLLPRGTPVLVHKEAPARVLAFLDPEEFIPGHDWLLNSGDDAQRQLLRARLEVLYSGQFYRKHRRRLVLSGSTILRPGGYEVGSARLIPPQEPPLMTTSLQFFCPPPVSLARWHPLLALTADSTSRR
;
A
#
# COMPACT_ATOMS: atom_id res chain seq x y z
N MET A 1 55.30 3.93 72.56
CA MET A 1 55.78 5.17 73.19
C MET A 1 55.36 6.34 72.32
N ARG A 2 54.74 7.37 72.93
CA ARG A 2 54.78 8.82 72.65
C ARG A 2 55.12 9.23 71.19
N GLY A 3 54.38 10.08 70.47
CA GLY A 3 53.36 11.07 70.82
C GLY A 3 53.46 12.24 69.82
N PHE A 4 52.32 12.90 69.55
CA PHE A 4 52.11 14.31 69.13
C PHE A 4 52.85 14.89 67.90
N LEU A 5 52.36 15.86 67.12
CA LEU A 5 51.07 16.45 66.71
C LEU A 5 51.47 17.73 65.90
N LEU A 6 50.55 18.26 65.09
CA LEU A 6 50.52 19.63 64.49
C LEU A 6 51.29 19.75 63.14
N LEU A 7 50.81 20.44 62.11
CA LEU A 7 49.70 21.38 61.92
C LEU A 7 49.38 21.45 60.41
N GLY A 8 48.12 21.54 59.98
CA GLY A 8 47.72 22.74 59.26
C GLY A 8 46.66 22.53 58.16
N CYS A 9 45.42 22.91 58.51
CA CYS A 9 44.47 23.70 57.72
C CYS A 9 44.32 23.46 56.20
N ALA A 10 43.15 22.93 55.79
CA ALA A 10 42.44 23.44 54.62
C ALA A 10 40.93 23.10 54.70
N THR A 11 40.15 24.09 54.32
CA THR A 11 38.72 24.34 54.56
C THR A 11 37.79 23.42 53.76
N LEU A 12 36.60 23.14 54.31
CA LEU A 12 35.46 22.57 53.58
C LEU A 12 35.11 23.41 52.34
N MET A 13 34.86 22.73 51.22
CA MET A 13 33.76 23.07 50.28
C MET A 13 33.26 21.78 49.61
N LEU A 14 32.13 21.25 50.09
CA LEU A 14 31.32 20.31 49.32
C LEU A 14 30.69 21.11 48.17
N SER A 15 31.18 20.92 46.95
CA SER A 15 30.53 21.44 45.74
C SER A 15 29.26 20.63 45.47
N THR A 16 28.10 21.22 45.75
CA THR A 16 26.80 20.74 45.31
C THR A 16 26.73 20.74 43.78
N LEU A 17 26.62 19.55 43.17
CA LEU A 17 26.29 19.41 41.75
C LEU A 17 24.84 19.87 41.54
N PRO A 18 24.53 20.61 40.46
CA PRO A 18 23.17 21.07 40.21
C PRO A 18 22.28 19.90 39.78
N SER A 19 21.15 19.76 40.45
CA SER A 19 20.05 18.88 40.08
C SER A 19 19.65 19.15 38.63
N SER A 20 19.89 18.19 37.73
CA SER A 20 19.36 18.26 36.38
C SER A 20 17.84 18.15 36.43
N GLU A 21 17.15 19.28 36.25
CA GLU A 21 15.71 19.33 36.01
C GLU A 21 15.39 18.43 34.81
N VAL A 22 14.74 17.31 35.09
CA VAL A 22 14.06 16.50 34.08
C VAL A 22 12.90 17.34 33.58
N ARG A 23 13.14 18.09 32.50
CA ARG A 23 12.09 18.82 31.79
C ARG A 23 11.17 17.80 31.13
N GLU A 24 10.09 17.44 31.82
CA GLU A 24 8.97 16.69 31.25
C GLU A 24 8.53 17.41 29.97
N ARG A 25 8.80 16.78 28.82
CA ARG A 25 8.17 17.19 27.58
C ARG A 25 6.70 16.85 27.73
N HIS A 26 5.88 17.86 28.04
CA HIS A 26 4.45 17.80 27.81
C HIS A 26 4.22 17.37 26.35
N ARG A 27 3.94 16.07 26.16
CA ARG A 27 3.24 15.60 24.97
C ARG A 27 1.88 16.27 25.03
N THR A 28 1.71 17.37 24.31
CA THR A 28 0.38 17.87 23.97
C THR A 28 -0.34 16.73 23.29
N ARG A 29 -1.24 16.04 24.01
CA ARG A 29 -2.25 15.19 23.39
C ARG A 29 -3.00 16.13 22.45
N SER A 30 -2.76 16.03 21.16
CA SER A 30 -3.57 16.71 20.16
C SER A 30 -5.00 16.19 20.37
N THR A 31 -5.88 17.03 20.91
CA THR A 31 -7.32 16.78 20.88
C THR A 31 -7.67 16.47 19.43
N PRO A 32 -8.33 15.34 19.12
CA PRO A 32 -8.79 15.07 17.76
C PRO A 32 -9.62 16.28 17.31
N GLY A 33 -9.19 16.94 16.24
CA GLY A 33 -9.92 18.08 15.70
C GLY A 33 -11.31 17.60 15.30
N LEU A 34 -12.35 18.16 15.92
CA LEU A 34 -13.73 17.96 15.49
C LEU A 34 -13.87 18.60 14.11
N ILE A 35 -14.15 17.78 13.09
CA ILE A 35 -14.50 18.25 11.76
C ILE A 35 -16.00 18.55 11.79
N PRO A 36 -16.44 19.80 11.58
CA PRO A 36 -17.86 20.08 11.52
C PRO A 36 -18.52 19.30 10.37
N VAL A 37 -19.73 18.79 10.60
CA VAL A 37 -20.41 17.84 9.71
C VAL A 37 -20.63 18.40 8.30
N GLU A 38 -20.83 19.71 8.21
CA GLU A 38 -20.97 20.48 6.98
C GLU A 38 -19.73 20.43 6.08
N PHE A 39 -18.53 20.21 6.65
CA PHE A 39 -17.29 20.09 5.86
C PHE A 39 -17.09 18.69 5.30
N LEU A 40 -17.77 17.67 5.83
CA LEU A 40 -17.65 16.28 5.34
C LEU A 40 -17.99 16.14 3.87
N ARG A 41 -18.85 17.02 3.34
CA ARG A 41 -19.20 17.04 1.93
C ARG A 41 -18.01 17.21 0.99
N PHE A 42 -16.93 17.82 1.45
CA PHE A 42 -15.75 18.12 0.65
C PHE A 42 -14.59 17.17 0.91
N PHE A 43 -14.71 16.25 1.88
CA PHE A 43 -13.64 15.30 2.14
C PHE A 43 -13.53 14.30 0.99
N PRO A 44 -12.30 14.02 0.49
CA PRO A 44 -12.11 13.03 -0.55
C PRO A 44 -12.44 11.65 0.02
N VAL A 45 -13.62 11.14 -0.33
CA VAL A 45 -14.07 9.80 0.06
C VAL A 45 -13.70 8.77 -1.00
N ARG A 46 -13.39 7.56 -0.56
CA ARG A 46 -13.16 6.38 -1.41
C ARG A 46 -13.84 5.18 -0.80
N ASP A 47 -14.29 4.25 -1.63
CA ASP A 47 -14.74 2.95 -1.13
C ASP A 47 -13.53 2.12 -0.75
N THR A 48 -13.35 1.86 0.54
CA THR A 48 -12.17 1.13 1.03
C THR A 48 -12.52 -0.35 1.20
N ILE A 49 -11.73 -1.21 0.54
CA ILE A 49 -11.72 -2.64 0.81
C ILE A 49 -10.49 -2.93 1.68
N TYR A 50 -10.75 -3.53 2.82
CA TYR A 50 -9.71 -3.88 3.76
C TYR A 50 -9.12 -5.24 3.43
N THR A 51 -7.88 -5.48 3.84
CA THR A 51 -7.25 -6.80 3.75
C THR A 51 -6.56 -7.18 5.04
N LEU A 52 -6.74 -8.45 5.43
CA LEU A 52 -5.98 -9.10 6.49
C LEU A 52 -4.64 -9.67 6.00
N SER A 53 -4.37 -9.59 4.69
CA SER A 53 -3.08 -9.99 4.11
C SER A 53 -1.92 -9.19 4.73
N GLN A 54 -0.72 -9.77 4.69
CA GLN A 54 0.51 -9.07 5.04
C GLN A 54 0.94 -8.08 3.95
N ARG A 55 0.46 -8.29 2.71
CA ARG A 55 0.89 -7.57 1.52
C ARG A 55 -0.24 -7.40 0.52
N TYR A 56 -0.22 -6.31 -0.23
CA TYR A 56 -1.00 -6.18 -1.46
C TYR A 56 -0.21 -5.44 -2.54
N LEU A 57 -0.65 -5.62 -3.79
CA LEU A 57 -0.09 -4.97 -4.96
C LEU A 57 -1.04 -3.88 -5.48
N GLU A 58 -0.45 -2.80 -5.97
CA GLU A 58 -1.15 -1.76 -6.73
C GLU A 58 -0.43 -1.56 -8.07
N LEU A 59 -1.14 -1.78 -9.17
CA LEU A 59 -0.65 -1.63 -10.53
C LEU A 59 -1.26 -0.38 -11.15
N ASP A 60 -0.41 0.63 -11.36
CA ASP A 60 -0.75 1.84 -12.11
C ASP A 60 -0.34 1.63 -13.57
N LEU A 61 -1.33 1.40 -14.42
CA LEU A 61 -1.16 1.17 -15.85
C LEU A 61 -0.72 2.44 -16.59
N GLN A 62 -1.12 3.63 -16.15
CA GLN A 62 -0.72 4.87 -16.83
C GLN A 62 0.76 5.17 -16.58
N ARG A 63 1.23 4.96 -15.35
CA ARG A 63 2.65 5.17 -14.98
C ARG A 63 3.55 3.99 -15.31
N GLN A 64 2.97 2.84 -15.68
CA GLN A 64 3.71 1.59 -15.85
C GLN A 64 4.54 1.28 -14.60
N ARG A 65 3.89 1.32 -13.42
CA ARG A 65 4.51 1.03 -12.13
C ARG A 65 3.67 0.02 -11.35
N LEU A 66 4.36 -0.92 -10.72
CA LEU A 66 3.79 -1.82 -9.73
C LEU A 66 4.32 -1.42 -8.36
N TYR A 67 3.43 -1.24 -7.40
CA TYR A 67 3.77 -0.96 -6.02
C TYR A 67 3.43 -2.17 -5.17
N LEU A 68 4.33 -2.51 -4.25
CA LEU A 68 4.10 -3.48 -3.19
C LEU A 68 3.99 -2.72 -1.87
N TYR A 69 2.90 -2.95 -1.15
CA TYR A 69 2.71 -2.45 0.21
C TYR A 69 2.78 -3.62 1.18
N GLU A 70 3.50 -3.43 2.28
CA GLU A 70 3.59 -4.37 3.39
C GLU A 70 2.96 -3.78 4.64
N ARG A 71 2.36 -4.63 5.47
CA ARG A 71 1.69 -4.23 6.72
C ARG A 71 2.61 -3.47 7.69
N ASN A 72 3.90 -3.78 7.68
CA ASN A 72 4.92 -3.10 8.51
C ASN A 72 5.31 -1.70 7.98
N GLY A 73 4.61 -1.18 6.97
CA GLY A 73 4.90 0.11 6.34
C GLY A 73 5.88 0.04 5.16
N GLY A 74 6.42 -1.15 4.86
CA GLY A 74 7.29 -1.36 3.70
C GLY A 74 6.59 -0.99 2.38
N ARG A 75 7.28 -0.23 1.53
CA ARG A 75 6.80 0.15 0.20
C ARG A 75 7.91 -0.03 -0.83
N TYR A 76 7.61 -0.80 -1.88
CA TYR A 76 8.52 -1.03 -3.00
C TYR A 76 7.85 -0.63 -4.30
N GLN A 77 8.67 -0.27 -5.28
CA GLN A 77 8.23 0.13 -6.60
C GLN A 77 9.02 -0.63 -7.66
N PHE A 78 8.31 -1.17 -8.65
CA PHE A 78 8.87 -1.94 -9.76
C PHE A 78 8.45 -1.31 -11.09
N LYS A 79 9.34 -1.38 -12.07
CA LYS A 79 9.04 -1.00 -13.46
C LYS A 79 8.35 -2.17 -14.15
N VAL A 80 7.25 -1.90 -14.86
CA VAL A 80 6.48 -2.92 -15.57
C VAL A 80 6.23 -2.55 -17.02
N SER A 81 5.88 -3.53 -17.85
CA SER A 81 5.31 -3.29 -19.17
C SER A 81 4.01 -4.11 -19.32
N SER A 82 2.87 -3.43 -19.28
CA SER A 82 1.54 -4.05 -19.30
C SER A 82 1.05 -4.41 -20.71
N GLY A 83 -0.17 -4.94 -20.78
CA GLY A 83 -0.88 -5.24 -22.01
C GLY A 83 -1.22 -4.01 -22.82
N ALA A 84 -1.04 -4.11 -24.14
CA ALA A 84 -1.24 -3.03 -25.09
C ALA A 84 -2.18 -3.49 -26.22
N PRO A 85 -3.31 -2.78 -26.48
CA PRO A 85 -4.22 -3.13 -27.56
C PRO A 85 -3.65 -2.90 -28.97
N TRP A 86 -2.58 -2.10 -29.10
CA TRP A 86 -1.89 -1.86 -30.38
C TRP A 86 -0.86 -2.95 -30.73
N VAL A 87 -0.58 -3.89 -29.82
CA VAL A 87 0.24 -5.06 -30.13
C VAL A 87 -0.65 -6.08 -30.85
N PRO A 88 -0.21 -6.73 -31.95
CA PRO A 88 -1.02 -7.72 -32.66
C PRO A 88 -1.53 -8.82 -31.71
N LYS A 89 -2.84 -9.11 -31.72
CA LYS A 89 -3.52 -10.02 -30.76
C LYS A 89 -3.35 -9.64 -29.29
N GLY A 90 -2.94 -8.41 -29.02
CA GLY A 90 -2.80 -7.85 -27.68
C GLY A 90 -4.10 -7.28 -27.18
N MET A 91 -4.29 -7.35 -25.87
CA MET A 91 -5.34 -6.64 -25.17
C MET A 91 -4.73 -5.79 -24.06
N GLU A 92 -5.49 -4.80 -23.63
CA GLU A 92 -5.13 -4.03 -22.45
C GLU A 92 -5.26 -4.90 -21.19
N THR A 93 -4.35 -4.70 -20.23
CA THR A 93 -4.49 -5.34 -18.92
C THR A 93 -5.78 -4.85 -18.25
N PRO A 94 -6.69 -5.75 -17.83
CA PRO A 94 -7.97 -5.35 -17.27
C PRO A 94 -7.76 -4.62 -15.93
N THR A 95 -8.47 -3.52 -15.74
CA THR A 95 -8.57 -2.84 -14.46
C THR A 95 -9.52 -3.58 -13.52
N GLY A 96 -9.28 -3.49 -12.22
CA GLY A 96 -10.09 -4.17 -11.23
C GLY A 96 -9.32 -4.52 -9.97
N LEU A 97 -10.02 -5.03 -8.97
CA LEU A 97 -9.45 -5.64 -7.78
C LEU A 97 -9.46 -7.15 -7.96
N PHE A 98 -8.28 -7.73 -7.95
CA PHE A 98 -8.04 -9.16 -8.12
C PHE A 98 -7.26 -9.72 -6.93
N THR A 99 -6.95 -11.01 -6.99
CA THR A 99 -6.04 -11.69 -6.07
C THR A 99 -5.14 -12.63 -6.86
N LEU A 100 -3.90 -12.87 -6.43
CA LEU A 100 -3.03 -13.86 -7.06
C LEU A 100 -3.67 -15.26 -7.00
N GLN A 101 -4.02 -15.80 -8.15
CA GLN A 101 -4.76 -17.05 -8.30
C GLN A 101 -3.84 -18.26 -8.48
N THR A 102 -2.79 -18.12 -9.29
CA THR A 102 -1.87 -19.21 -9.66
C THR A 102 -0.42 -18.74 -9.63
N LYS A 103 0.49 -19.68 -9.40
CA LYS A 103 1.93 -19.46 -9.41
C LYS A 103 2.62 -20.64 -10.08
N ALA A 104 3.60 -20.37 -10.94
CA ALA A 104 4.50 -21.38 -11.49
C ALA A 104 5.88 -20.77 -11.73
N THR A 105 6.95 -21.52 -11.47
CA THR A 105 8.32 -21.05 -11.75
C THR A 105 8.54 -20.82 -13.24
N MET A 106 7.86 -21.60 -14.08
CA MET A 106 7.78 -21.43 -15.52
C MET A 106 6.39 -21.87 -16.00
N ALA A 107 5.75 -21.06 -16.85
CA ALA A 107 4.52 -21.39 -17.55
C ALA A 107 4.72 -21.20 -19.06
N ILE A 108 4.03 -21.99 -19.88
CA ILE A 108 4.17 -21.92 -21.35
C ILE A 108 2.93 -21.25 -21.95
N SER A 109 3.15 -20.18 -22.71
CA SER A 109 2.07 -19.47 -23.40
C SER A 109 1.79 -20.10 -24.75
N ARG A 110 0.84 -21.05 -24.81
CA ARG A 110 0.47 -21.75 -26.05
C ARG A 110 -0.11 -20.83 -27.13
N GLN A 111 -0.76 -19.74 -26.71
CA GLN A 111 -1.37 -18.75 -27.63
C GLN A 111 -0.33 -17.89 -28.36
N PHE A 112 0.88 -17.78 -27.81
CA PHE A 112 1.95 -16.93 -28.33
C PHE A 112 3.22 -17.78 -28.47
N ASP A 113 3.19 -18.72 -29.42
CA ASP A 113 4.35 -19.50 -29.87
C ASP A 113 5.12 -20.25 -28.78
N ASN A 114 4.40 -20.75 -27.76
CA ASN A 114 4.97 -21.47 -26.62
C ASN A 114 6.05 -20.66 -25.87
N ILE A 115 5.94 -19.33 -25.85
CA ILE A 115 6.90 -18.48 -25.14
C ILE A 115 6.93 -18.85 -23.65
N PRO A 116 8.12 -19.10 -23.08
CA PRO A 116 8.27 -19.37 -21.65
C PRO A 116 8.07 -18.09 -20.84
N MET A 117 7.14 -18.16 -19.89
CA MET A 117 6.82 -17.13 -18.91
C MET A 117 7.46 -17.51 -17.57
N LEU A 118 8.56 -16.84 -17.25
CA LEU A 118 9.31 -17.09 -16.01
C LEU A 118 8.60 -16.45 -14.82
N TYR A 119 8.58 -17.17 -13.69
CA TYR A 119 8.02 -16.69 -12.42
C TYR A 119 6.57 -16.22 -12.54
N TRP A 120 5.74 -17.01 -13.21
CA TRP A 120 4.34 -16.75 -13.44
C TRP A 120 3.57 -16.53 -12.12
N MET A 121 2.82 -15.42 -12.06
CA MET A 121 1.88 -15.09 -11.00
C MET A 121 0.57 -14.59 -11.63
N GLY A 122 -0.36 -15.50 -11.89
CA GLY A 122 -1.66 -15.21 -12.52
C GLY A 122 -2.64 -14.55 -11.55
N PHE A 123 -3.35 -13.51 -11.97
CA PHE A 123 -4.33 -12.80 -11.12
C PHE A 123 -5.70 -12.62 -11.77
N SER A 124 -5.81 -12.73 -13.10
CA SER A 124 -7.08 -12.59 -13.82
C SER A 124 -7.14 -13.55 -15.01
N GLY A 125 -7.64 -14.77 -14.80
CA GLY A 125 -7.69 -15.80 -15.83
C GLY A 125 -6.30 -16.12 -16.40
N ASN A 126 -6.10 -15.84 -17.69
CA ASN A 126 -4.82 -16.02 -18.39
C ASN A 126 -3.90 -14.78 -18.35
N ILE A 127 -4.18 -13.82 -17.46
CA ILE A 127 -3.39 -12.61 -17.26
C ILE A 127 -2.67 -12.67 -15.91
N GLY A 128 -1.38 -12.37 -15.95
CA GLY A 128 -0.50 -12.46 -14.79
C GLY A 128 0.76 -11.63 -14.92
N PHE A 129 1.52 -11.59 -13.83
CA PHE A 129 2.87 -11.06 -13.80
C PHE A 129 3.87 -12.16 -14.20
N HIS A 130 4.86 -11.82 -15.01
CA HIS A 130 5.96 -12.73 -15.35
C HIS A 130 7.15 -11.98 -15.95
N ALA A 131 8.27 -12.66 -16.08
CA ALA A 131 9.38 -12.23 -16.92
C ALA A 131 9.47 -13.07 -18.21
N LEU A 132 10.29 -12.59 -19.15
CA LEU A 132 10.70 -13.33 -20.34
C LEU A 132 12.21 -13.63 -20.27
N GLU A 133 12.66 -14.62 -21.04
CA GLU A 133 14.08 -14.98 -21.13
C GLU A 133 14.92 -13.89 -21.83
N GLY A 134 14.44 -13.40 -22.98
CA GLY A 134 15.13 -12.40 -23.79
C GLY A 134 15.16 -11.01 -23.13
N TRP A 135 16.16 -10.20 -23.48
CA TRP A 135 16.39 -8.89 -22.85
C TRP A 135 15.68 -7.71 -23.53
N SER A 136 15.20 -7.89 -24.76
CA SER A 136 14.67 -6.80 -25.59
C SER A 136 13.48 -6.06 -24.98
N TYR A 137 12.70 -6.71 -24.10
CA TYR A 137 11.55 -6.07 -23.45
C TYR A 137 11.93 -5.12 -22.31
N TYR A 138 13.15 -5.19 -21.78
CA TYR A 138 13.59 -4.35 -20.65
C TYR A 138 13.48 -2.87 -20.97
N ARG A 139 13.75 -2.49 -22.22
CA ARG A 139 13.64 -1.09 -22.69
C ARG A 139 12.22 -0.52 -22.59
N HIS A 140 11.20 -1.36 -22.47
CA HIS A 140 9.80 -0.94 -22.31
C HIS A 140 9.36 -0.85 -20.85
N LEU A 141 10.09 -1.50 -19.94
CA LEU A 141 9.74 -1.56 -18.52
C LEU A 141 9.73 -0.16 -17.93
N GLY A 142 8.55 0.25 -17.49
CA GLY A 142 8.32 1.53 -16.87
C GLY A 142 8.19 2.71 -17.83
N HIS A 143 8.14 2.44 -19.13
CA HIS A 143 8.03 3.45 -20.17
C HIS A 143 6.73 3.32 -20.98
N ARG A 144 6.35 2.09 -21.35
CA ARG A 144 5.13 1.84 -22.14
C ARG A 144 4.61 0.42 -21.97
N ALA A 145 3.31 0.26 -22.21
CA ALA A 145 2.72 -1.06 -22.41
C ALA A 145 3.25 -1.70 -23.70
N SER A 146 3.53 -3.01 -23.68
CA SER A 146 4.08 -3.73 -24.83
C SER A 146 3.78 -5.23 -24.85
N SER A 147 2.95 -5.73 -23.94
CA SER A 147 2.57 -7.14 -23.85
C SER A 147 1.20 -7.41 -24.51
N HIS A 148 0.81 -8.69 -24.55
CA HIS A 148 -0.51 -9.11 -25.04
C HIS A 148 -1.62 -9.13 -23.98
N GLY A 149 -1.37 -8.60 -22.78
CA GLY A 149 -2.34 -8.56 -21.67
C GLY A 149 -1.67 -8.71 -20.30
N CYS A 150 -0.67 -9.58 -20.23
CA CYS A 150 0.14 -9.80 -19.04
C CYS A 150 0.96 -8.57 -18.61
N VAL A 151 1.54 -8.64 -17.42
CA VAL A 151 2.38 -7.57 -16.89
C VAL A 151 3.81 -8.08 -16.81
N ARG A 152 4.65 -7.58 -17.72
CA ARG A 152 6.07 -7.95 -17.77
C ARG A 152 6.84 -7.22 -16.67
N LEU A 153 7.68 -7.96 -15.98
CA LEU A 153 8.63 -7.49 -14.96
C LEU A 153 10.06 -7.83 -15.41
N SER A 154 11.06 -7.17 -14.85
CA SER A 154 12.44 -7.67 -14.93
C SER A 154 12.52 -9.08 -14.33
N ARG A 155 13.53 -9.87 -14.71
CA ARG A 155 13.67 -11.25 -14.20
C ARG A 155 13.96 -11.23 -12.71
N GLU A 156 14.71 -10.24 -12.24
CA GLU A 156 15.08 -10.02 -10.86
C GLU A 156 13.84 -9.70 -10.02
N ASP A 157 13.02 -8.74 -10.46
CA ASP A 157 11.79 -8.35 -9.77
C ASP A 157 10.75 -9.47 -9.80
N ALA A 158 10.60 -10.17 -10.93
CA ALA A 158 9.70 -11.30 -11.05
C ALA A 158 10.09 -12.43 -10.09
N ARG A 159 11.38 -12.76 -9.99
CA ARG A 159 11.90 -13.76 -9.05
C ARG A 159 11.67 -13.34 -7.60
N PHE A 160 11.95 -12.08 -7.28
CA PHE A 160 11.75 -11.51 -5.94
C PHE A 160 10.28 -11.61 -5.52
N LEU A 161 9.37 -11.05 -6.32
CA LEU A 161 7.94 -11.07 -6.05
C LEU A 161 7.38 -12.50 -6.02
N TYR A 162 7.86 -13.38 -6.89
CA TYR A 162 7.42 -14.78 -6.91
C TYR A 162 7.72 -15.50 -5.60
N ARG A 163 8.90 -15.27 -5.01
CA ARG A 163 9.25 -15.85 -3.70
C ARG A 163 8.45 -15.22 -2.56
N LEU A 164 8.19 -13.93 -2.64
CA LEU A 164 7.61 -13.16 -1.56
C LEU A 164 6.08 -13.28 -1.44
N LEU A 165 5.38 -13.33 -2.57
CA LEU A 165 3.93 -13.18 -2.61
C LEU A 165 3.21 -14.53 -2.62
N PRO A 166 2.40 -14.86 -1.61
CA PRO A 166 1.56 -16.05 -1.66
C PRO A 166 0.37 -15.87 -2.61
N ARG A 167 -0.29 -16.99 -2.96
CA ARG A 167 -1.64 -16.95 -3.56
C ARG A 167 -2.60 -16.23 -2.59
N GLY A 168 -3.59 -15.54 -3.14
CA GLY A 168 -4.53 -14.72 -2.36
C GLY A 168 -4.07 -13.29 -2.12
N THR A 169 -2.80 -12.95 -2.41
CA THR A 169 -2.31 -11.56 -2.36
C THR A 169 -3.21 -10.65 -3.21
N PRO A 170 -3.85 -9.61 -2.63
CA PRO A 170 -4.68 -8.68 -3.40
C PRO A 170 -3.88 -7.90 -4.42
N VAL A 171 -4.49 -7.62 -5.57
CA VAL A 171 -3.90 -6.87 -6.69
C VAL A 171 -4.92 -5.84 -7.17
N LEU A 172 -4.68 -4.57 -6.88
CA LEU A 172 -5.48 -3.45 -7.35
C LEU A 172 -4.90 -2.93 -8.68
N VAL A 173 -5.65 -2.99 -9.78
CA VAL A 173 -5.21 -2.54 -11.10
C VAL A 173 -6.04 -1.35 -11.55
N HIS A 174 -5.39 -0.23 -11.87
CA HIS A 174 -6.05 1.01 -12.29
C HIS A 174 -5.26 1.76 -13.36
N LYS A 175 -5.92 2.69 -14.05
CA LYS A 175 -5.30 3.63 -15.00
C LYS A 175 -5.22 5.05 -14.46
N GLU A 176 -6.01 5.34 -13.45
CA GLU A 176 -6.12 6.64 -12.81
C GLU A 176 -6.56 6.42 -11.36
N ALA A 177 -6.61 7.50 -10.58
CA ALA A 177 -6.99 7.42 -9.17
C ALA A 177 -8.31 6.62 -9.01
N PRO A 178 -8.30 5.43 -8.38
CA PRO A 178 -9.45 4.53 -8.40
C PRO A 178 -10.47 4.89 -7.33
N ALA A 179 -11.77 4.86 -7.64
CA ALA A 179 -12.82 5.17 -6.65
C ALA A 179 -12.76 4.22 -5.42
N ARG A 180 -12.25 3.02 -5.65
CA ARG A 180 -12.02 1.98 -4.66
C ARG A 180 -10.54 1.78 -4.39
N VAL A 181 -10.18 1.71 -3.11
CA VAL A 181 -8.80 1.57 -2.64
C VAL A 181 -8.65 0.37 -1.71
N LEU A 182 -7.40 -0.08 -1.51
CA LEU A 182 -7.05 -1.09 -0.53
C LEU A 182 -6.44 -0.45 0.71
N ALA A 183 -6.77 -1.00 1.87
CA ALA A 183 -6.14 -0.67 3.14
C ALA A 183 -5.91 -1.94 3.97
N PHE A 184 -4.93 -1.91 4.87
CA PHE A 184 -4.79 -2.97 5.86
C PHE A 184 -5.85 -2.82 6.94
N LEU A 185 -6.42 -3.94 7.38
CA LEU A 185 -7.17 -4.04 8.63
C LEU A 185 -6.35 -4.88 9.59
N ASP A 186 -6.19 -4.42 10.81
CA ASP A 186 -5.52 -5.21 11.84
C ASP A 186 -6.39 -6.39 12.25
N PRO A 187 -5.84 -7.62 12.36
CA PRO A 187 -6.65 -8.80 12.65
C PRO A 187 -7.49 -8.69 13.92
N GLU A 188 -6.98 -7.96 14.92
CA GLU A 188 -7.66 -7.69 16.19
C GLU A 188 -8.85 -6.74 16.05
N GLU A 189 -8.86 -5.90 15.01
CA GLU A 189 -9.97 -5.00 14.70
C GLU A 189 -11.07 -5.66 13.87
N PHE A 190 -10.86 -6.89 13.38
CA PHE A 190 -11.87 -7.61 12.61
C PHE A 190 -13.03 -8.04 13.52
N ILE A 191 -14.26 -7.67 13.14
CA ILE A 191 -15.47 -7.96 13.93
C ILE A 191 -16.34 -8.96 13.16
N PRO A 192 -16.35 -10.25 13.57
CA PRO A 192 -17.22 -11.26 12.97
C PRO A 192 -18.69 -10.84 13.01
N GLY A 193 -19.41 -11.06 11.91
CA GLY A 193 -20.84 -10.74 11.80
C GLY A 193 -21.14 -9.26 11.50
N HIS A 194 -20.23 -8.33 11.80
CA HIS A 194 -20.30 -6.93 11.38
C HIS A 194 -19.51 -6.69 10.08
N ASP A 195 -18.26 -7.15 10.02
CA ASP A 195 -17.44 -7.04 8.82
C ASP A 195 -17.80 -8.15 7.83
N TRP A 196 -17.81 -7.80 6.54
CA TRP A 196 -18.16 -8.74 5.48
C TRP A 196 -16.91 -9.26 4.79
N LEU A 197 -16.65 -10.55 4.94
CA LEU A 197 -15.59 -11.25 4.20
C LEU A 197 -15.95 -11.41 2.71
N LEU A 198 -15.08 -10.89 1.86
CA LEU A 198 -15.06 -11.18 0.43
C LEU A 198 -14.29 -12.47 0.22
N ASN A 199 -15.00 -13.52 -0.19
CA ASN A 199 -14.48 -14.88 -0.24
C ASN A 199 -14.57 -15.53 -1.64
N SER A 200 -15.23 -14.87 -2.60
CA SER A 200 -15.44 -15.39 -3.95
C SER A 200 -15.53 -14.25 -4.96
N GLY A 201 -15.27 -14.54 -6.24
CA GLY A 201 -15.62 -13.65 -7.32
C GLY A 201 -17.03 -13.93 -7.84
N ASP A 202 -18.02 -14.21 -6.98
CA ASP A 202 -19.38 -14.55 -7.41
C ASP A 202 -20.23 -13.33 -7.79
N ASP A 203 -21.38 -13.58 -8.44
CA ASP A 203 -22.28 -12.52 -8.91
C ASP A 203 -22.90 -11.71 -7.77
N ALA A 204 -23.16 -12.33 -6.62
CA ALA A 204 -23.76 -11.63 -5.48
C ALA A 204 -22.79 -10.59 -4.91
N GLN A 205 -21.52 -10.96 -4.70
CA GLN A 205 -20.49 -10.02 -4.25
C GLN A 205 -20.19 -8.98 -5.33
N ARG A 206 -20.17 -9.35 -6.61
CA ARG A 206 -20.06 -8.36 -7.70
C ARG A 206 -21.17 -7.31 -7.66
N GLN A 207 -22.42 -7.73 -7.52
CA GLN A 207 -23.57 -6.83 -7.45
C GLN A 207 -23.50 -5.92 -6.21
N LEU A 208 -23.14 -6.48 -5.04
CA LEU A 208 -22.90 -5.70 -3.83
C LEU A 208 -21.85 -4.60 -4.06
N LEU A 209 -20.70 -4.95 -4.63
CA LEU A 209 -19.62 -3.99 -4.86
C LEU A 209 -19.97 -2.96 -5.92
N ARG A 210 -20.76 -3.32 -6.93
CA ARG A 210 -21.30 -2.36 -7.90
C ARG A 210 -22.26 -1.38 -7.24
N ALA A 211 -23.22 -1.86 -6.44
CA ALA A 211 -24.16 -1.02 -5.71
C ALA A 211 -23.46 -0.06 -4.72
N ARG A 212 -22.30 -0.44 -4.18
CA ARG A 212 -21.47 0.46 -3.37
C ARG A 212 -20.86 1.60 -4.19
N LEU A 213 -20.37 1.32 -5.40
CA LEU A 213 -19.86 2.37 -6.30
C LEU A 213 -21.00 3.29 -6.72
N GLU A 214 -22.18 2.77 -7.02
CA GLU A 214 -23.36 3.57 -7.37
C GLU A 214 -23.74 4.55 -6.25
N VAL A 215 -23.70 4.11 -4.99
CA VAL A 215 -23.94 5.00 -3.83
C VAL A 215 -22.83 6.03 -3.64
N LEU A 216 -21.58 5.66 -3.90
CA LEU A 216 -20.46 6.59 -3.85
C LEU A 216 -20.62 7.70 -4.92
N TYR A 217 -21.01 7.32 -6.13
CA TYR A 217 -21.24 8.24 -7.24
C TYR A 217 -22.54 9.03 -7.15
N SER A 218 -23.52 8.58 -6.38
CA SER A 218 -24.74 9.35 -6.11
C SER A 218 -24.56 10.41 -5.01
N GLY A 219 -23.39 10.47 -4.36
CA GLY A 219 -23.14 11.40 -3.26
C GLY A 219 -23.70 10.94 -1.92
N GLN A 220 -24.23 9.71 -1.81
CA GLN A 220 -24.94 9.25 -0.61
C GLN A 220 -24.08 8.37 0.31
N PHE A 221 -22.76 8.37 0.15
CA PHE A 221 -21.87 7.45 0.84
C PHE A 221 -22.01 7.53 2.37
N TYR A 222 -22.04 8.74 2.94
CA TYR A 222 -22.15 8.92 4.40
C TYR A 222 -23.56 8.68 4.95
N ARG A 223 -24.60 8.69 4.11
CA ARG A 223 -25.99 8.46 4.53
C ARG A 223 -26.37 7.00 4.58
N LYS A 224 -25.67 6.14 3.84
CA LYS A 224 -25.93 4.70 3.83
C LYS A 224 -24.96 4.03 4.80
N HIS A 225 -25.47 3.41 5.87
CA HIS A 225 -24.64 2.56 6.70
C HIS A 225 -24.16 1.35 5.89
N ARG A 226 -22.86 1.12 5.89
CA ARG A 226 -22.21 0.06 5.12
C ARG A 226 -21.21 -0.67 6.01
N ARG A 227 -21.26 -2.00 5.94
CA ARG A 227 -20.25 -2.87 6.55
C ARG A 227 -18.89 -2.67 5.88
N ARG A 228 -17.81 -2.86 6.63
CA ARG A 228 -16.46 -2.95 6.04
C ARG A 228 -16.40 -4.22 5.20
N LEU A 229 -15.82 -4.11 4.01
CA LEU A 229 -15.53 -5.25 3.17
C LEU A 229 -14.09 -5.68 3.41
N VAL A 230 -13.86 -6.96 3.64
CA VAL A 230 -12.57 -7.48 4.08
C VAL A 230 -12.16 -8.67 3.22
N LEU A 231 -10.96 -8.63 2.64
CA LEU A 231 -10.29 -9.79 2.05
C LEU A 231 -9.51 -10.53 3.13
N SER A 232 -9.71 -11.83 3.27
CA SER A 232 -9.07 -12.65 4.32
C SER A 232 -7.55 -12.79 4.16
N GLY A 233 -7.01 -12.44 2.98
CA GLY A 233 -5.62 -12.70 2.59
C GLY A 233 -5.38 -14.10 1.99
N SER A 234 -6.37 -15.00 2.10
CA SER A 234 -6.39 -16.30 1.41
C SER A 234 -7.45 -16.37 0.30
N THR A 235 -8.30 -15.34 0.17
CA THR A 235 -9.34 -15.25 -0.86
C THR A 235 -8.76 -15.40 -2.26
N ILE A 236 -9.37 -16.27 -3.08
CA ILE A 236 -9.07 -16.38 -4.51
C ILE A 236 -10.29 -15.91 -5.30
N LEU A 237 -10.21 -14.70 -5.84
CA LEU A 237 -11.25 -14.11 -6.68
C LEU A 237 -11.24 -14.74 -8.08
N ARG A 238 -12.24 -15.56 -8.38
CA ARG A 238 -12.52 -16.23 -9.67
C ARG A 238 -14.04 -16.29 -9.94
N PRO A 239 -14.49 -16.25 -11.22
CA PRO A 239 -13.69 -16.19 -12.45
C PRO A 239 -13.14 -14.80 -12.81
N GLY A 240 -13.30 -13.77 -11.97
CA GLY A 240 -12.80 -12.42 -12.24
C GLY A 240 -12.52 -11.61 -10.96
N GLY A 241 -12.27 -10.32 -11.15
CA GLY A 241 -12.09 -9.34 -10.07
C GLY A 241 -13.30 -8.42 -9.92
N TYR A 242 -13.22 -7.50 -8.97
CA TYR A 242 -14.24 -6.48 -8.76
C TYR A 242 -13.87 -5.17 -9.46
N GLU A 243 -14.87 -4.41 -9.88
CA GLU A 243 -14.66 -3.08 -10.46
C GLU A 243 -13.99 -2.14 -9.44
N VAL A 244 -13.16 -1.19 -9.91
CA VAL A 244 -12.49 -0.21 -9.02
C VAL A 244 -13.02 1.20 -9.18
N GLY A 245 -13.66 1.51 -10.31
CA GLY A 245 -14.21 2.83 -10.57
C GLY A 245 -13.17 3.96 -10.71
N SER A 246 -13.64 5.19 -10.89
CA SER A 246 -12.81 6.39 -11.06
C SER A 246 -13.10 7.43 -9.97
N ALA A 247 -12.03 7.99 -9.40
CA ALA A 247 -12.08 9.16 -8.52
C ALA A 247 -12.93 10.30 -9.06
N ARG A 248 -12.81 10.53 -10.37
CA ARG A 248 -13.27 11.76 -11.01
C ARG A 248 -14.79 11.85 -11.04
N LEU A 249 -15.45 10.70 -10.89
CA LEU A 249 -16.90 10.58 -10.89
C LEU A 249 -17.50 10.74 -9.48
N ILE A 250 -16.68 10.91 -8.44
CA ILE A 250 -17.15 11.03 -7.05
C ILE A 250 -17.57 12.49 -6.81
N PRO A 251 -18.87 12.78 -6.61
CA PRO A 251 -19.32 14.12 -6.27
C PRO A 251 -19.02 14.43 -4.79
N PRO A 252 -19.17 15.70 -4.37
CA PRO A 252 -19.30 16.05 -2.96
C PRO A 252 -20.38 15.18 -2.30
N GLN A 253 -20.10 14.70 -1.09
CA GLN A 253 -21.01 13.77 -0.41
C GLN A 253 -22.02 14.51 0.45
N GLU A 254 -23.24 14.01 0.50
CA GLU A 254 -24.23 14.48 1.45
C GLU A 254 -23.79 14.11 2.87
N PRO A 255 -23.84 15.05 3.83
CA PRO A 255 -23.52 14.73 5.20
C PRO A 255 -24.49 13.68 5.75
N PRO A 256 -24.04 12.89 6.75
CA PRO A 256 -24.92 11.96 7.46
C PRO A 256 -26.09 12.73 8.07
N LEU A 257 -27.24 12.07 8.25
CA LEU A 257 -28.46 12.68 8.79
C LEU A 257 -28.38 13.03 10.30
N MET A 258 -27.17 13.06 10.88
CA MET A 258 -26.92 13.37 12.28
C MET A 258 -26.70 14.88 12.45
N THR A 259 -27.39 15.49 13.42
CA THR A 259 -27.33 16.92 13.75
C THR A 259 -26.17 17.31 14.68
N THR A 260 -25.23 16.40 14.97
CA THR A 260 -24.10 16.67 15.87
C THR A 260 -22.76 16.16 15.34
N SER A 261 -21.69 16.89 15.69
CA SER A 261 -20.31 16.74 15.23
C SER A 261 -19.77 15.31 15.33
N LEU A 262 -19.16 14.81 14.25
CA LEU A 262 -18.48 13.50 14.24
C LEU A 262 -17.02 13.64 14.69
N GLN A 263 -16.61 12.78 15.62
CA GLN A 263 -15.21 12.64 16.02
C GLN A 263 -14.50 11.72 15.01
N PHE A 264 -13.47 12.23 14.33
CA PHE A 264 -12.61 11.42 13.47
C PHE A 264 -11.25 11.21 14.14
N PHE A 265 -10.77 9.95 14.15
CA PHE A 265 -9.36 9.64 14.38
C PHE A 265 -8.62 9.89 13.05
N CYS A 266 -7.96 11.04 12.92
CA CYS A 266 -6.97 11.23 11.89
C CYS A 266 -5.65 10.62 12.42
N PRO A 267 -5.08 9.58 11.79
CA PRO A 267 -3.75 9.12 12.17
C PRO A 267 -2.76 10.29 11.97
N PRO A 268 -1.75 10.45 12.84
CA PRO A 268 -0.83 11.57 12.74
C PRO A 268 -0.16 11.58 11.36
N PRO A 269 0.15 12.77 10.81
CA PRO A 269 0.93 12.85 9.58
C PRO A 269 2.20 12.02 9.77
N VAL A 270 2.43 11.07 8.85
CA VAL A 270 3.68 10.33 8.80
C VAL A 270 4.79 11.37 8.72
N SER A 271 5.60 11.45 9.77
CA SER A 271 6.77 12.33 9.80
C SER A 271 7.57 12.05 8.52
N LEU A 272 7.65 13.04 7.64
CA LEU A 272 8.72 13.09 6.66
C LEU A 272 10.01 13.23 7.47
N ALA A 273 10.58 12.09 7.86
CA ALA A 273 11.91 12.03 8.41
C ALA A 273 12.81 12.78 7.42
N ARG A 274 13.36 13.90 7.90
CA ARG A 274 14.29 14.72 7.15
C ARG A 274 15.44 13.82 6.73
N TRP A 275 15.58 13.65 5.42
CA TRP A 275 16.74 13.04 4.82
C TRP A 275 17.94 13.95 5.12
N HIS A 276 18.81 13.54 6.03
CA HIS A 276 20.17 14.08 6.10
C HIS A 276 21.04 13.21 5.17
N PRO A 277 21.57 13.76 4.06
CA PRO A 277 22.63 13.07 3.34
C PRO A 277 23.90 13.14 4.18
N LEU A 278 24.38 12.01 4.67
CA LEU A 278 25.75 11.87 5.16
C LEU A 278 26.69 12.02 3.96
N LEU A 279 27.20 13.23 3.76
CA LEU A 279 28.41 13.49 2.98
C LEU A 279 29.60 12.90 3.73
N ALA A 280 30.07 11.74 3.30
CA ALA A 280 31.41 11.28 3.63
C ALA A 280 32.42 11.96 2.68
N LEU A 281 32.82 13.18 3.03
CA LEU A 281 34.07 13.76 2.55
C LEU A 281 35.19 13.13 3.38
N THR A 282 35.99 12.25 2.77
CA THR A 282 37.33 11.95 3.27
C THR A 282 38.33 12.58 2.32
N ALA A 283 38.75 13.79 2.68
CA ALA A 283 40.01 14.35 2.26
C ALA A 283 40.62 14.94 3.54
N ASP A 284 41.65 14.30 4.08
CA ASP A 284 42.82 15.07 4.42
C ASP A 284 44.10 14.25 4.27
N SER A 285 45.04 14.95 3.67
CA SER A 285 46.45 14.71 3.48
C SER A 285 47.20 14.57 4.80
N THR A 286 48.33 13.85 4.78
CA THR A 286 49.61 14.42 5.21
C THR A 286 50.79 13.48 4.91
N SER A 287 51.86 14.13 4.48
CA SER A 287 53.19 13.64 4.12
C SER A 287 53.84 12.68 5.13
N ARG A 288 54.74 11.81 4.62
CA ARG A 288 56.17 11.81 4.97
C ARG A 288 56.95 10.81 4.09
N ARG A 289 57.99 11.35 3.46
CA ARG A 289 59.29 10.78 3.02
C ARG A 289 59.35 9.36 2.51
#